data_AF-A0A2Y9GIZ6-F1
#
_entry.id   AF-A0A2Y9GIZ6-F1
#
_cell.length_a   1.000
_cell.length_b   1.000
_cell.length_c   1.000
_cell.angle_alpha   90.00
_cell.angle_beta   90.00
_cell.angle_gamma   90.00
#
_symmetry.space_group_name_H-M   'P 1'
#
loop_
_entity.id
_entity.type
_entity.pdbx_description
1 polymer ?
#
loop_
_entity_poly.entity_id
_entity_poly.type
_entity_poly.pdbx_seq_one_letter_code
_entity_poly.pdbx_strand_id
1 'polypeptide(L)'
;MCSVGDSSGYRVKEACGELTGTLCVPCDPGTYTAHLNGLSECLQCRVCDPAMGLVTRQKCSRKENTVCVCDQGHFCISEDGDDCAECRPHTPCQPGQRVRARGTEWHDRMCEDCPPGTFSASGALEECQPWSTCSGPFQTQSDPGTSSSDVTCSSWGLYVFVSSLVIVGLCVLTILGMRMKKRQSPGKATAGEARSSGPSSPRHCDSVSVLQGDPPRRHYFTRSCGPHQMSPRWLWRRQRPCPPGGNDPLTDRWLQEADV
;
A
#
# COMPACT_ATOMS: atom_id res chain seq x y z
N MET A 1 -20.37 -33.88 -49.96
CA MET A 1 -19.39 -33.17 -49.10
C MET A 1 -18.30 -32.59 -50.00
N CYS A 2 -17.64 -31.50 -49.61
CA CYS A 2 -16.60 -30.89 -50.44
C CYS A 2 -15.33 -31.74 -50.41
N SER A 3 -15.07 -32.47 -51.51
CA SER A 3 -14.08 -33.55 -51.56
C SER A 3 -13.06 -33.47 -52.70
N VAL A 4 -13.02 -32.35 -53.43
CA VAL A 4 -12.10 -32.15 -54.57
C VAL A 4 -11.13 -31.00 -54.25
N GLY A 5 -9.84 -31.34 -54.08
CA GLY A 5 -8.81 -30.40 -53.62
C GLY A 5 -8.82 -30.18 -52.11
N ASP A 6 -8.05 -29.20 -51.64
CA ASP A 6 -8.07 -28.78 -50.23
C ASP A 6 -9.42 -28.11 -49.92
N SER A 7 -10.28 -28.89 -49.26
CA SER A 7 -11.66 -28.56 -48.88
C SER A 7 -11.78 -27.49 -47.81
N SER A 8 -10.67 -27.09 -47.17
CA SER A 8 -10.68 -26.01 -46.19
C SER A 8 -10.99 -24.67 -46.87
N GLY A 9 -11.83 -23.87 -46.23
CA GLY A 9 -12.32 -22.60 -46.75
C GLY A 9 -13.31 -22.70 -47.90
N TYR A 10 -13.98 -23.84 -48.04
CA TYR A 10 -15.13 -24.03 -48.92
C TYR A 10 -16.34 -24.56 -48.14
N ARG A 11 -17.53 -24.21 -48.66
CA ARG A 11 -18.85 -24.71 -48.24
C ARG A 11 -19.60 -25.29 -49.43
N VAL A 12 -20.59 -26.13 -49.15
CA VAL A 12 -21.52 -26.68 -50.15
C VAL A 12 -22.48 -25.59 -50.61
N LYS A 13 -22.53 -25.35 -51.92
CA LYS A 13 -23.59 -24.54 -52.56
C LYS A 13 -24.76 -25.41 -53.01
N GLU A 14 -24.46 -26.50 -53.69
CA GLU A 14 -25.45 -27.48 -54.16
C GLU A 14 -24.94 -28.90 -53.82
N ALA A 15 -25.84 -29.75 -53.30
CA ALA A 15 -25.54 -31.14 -53.01
C ALA A 15 -25.31 -31.95 -54.29
N CYS A 16 -24.63 -33.08 -54.19
CA CYS A 16 -24.48 -34.01 -55.31
C CYS A 16 -25.84 -34.57 -55.75
N GLY A 17 -26.05 -34.65 -57.07
CA GLY A 17 -27.12 -35.43 -57.68
C GLY A 17 -26.63 -36.80 -58.11
N GLU A 18 -27.51 -37.59 -58.73
CA GLU A 18 -27.22 -38.96 -59.19
C GLU A 18 -26.08 -39.05 -60.22
N LEU A 19 -25.86 -37.97 -60.99
CA LEU A 19 -24.81 -37.86 -62.01
C LEU A 19 -23.89 -36.63 -61.82
N THR A 20 -24.07 -35.85 -60.74
CA THR A 20 -23.37 -34.57 -60.53
C THR A 20 -22.68 -34.53 -59.16
N GLY A 21 -21.42 -34.09 -59.13
CA GLY A 21 -20.66 -33.91 -57.89
C GLY A 21 -21.23 -32.81 -56.99
N THR A 22 -20.78 -32.76 -55.73
CA THR A 22 -21.12 -31.64 -54.83
C THR A 22 -20.48 -30.35 -55.35
N LEU A 23 -21.28 -29.29 -55.55
CA LEU A 23 -20.76 -27.97 -55.94
C LEU A 23 -20.33 -27.20 -54.69
N CYS A 24 -19.07 -26.77 -54.66
CA CYS A 24 -18.48 -26.07 -53.53
C CYS A 24 -18.03 -24.65 -53.92
N VAL A 25 -18.21 -23.71 -53.00
CA VAL A 25 -17.84 -22.29 -53.15
C VAL A 25 -17.02 -21.83 -51.95
N PRO A 26 -16.09 -20.88 -52.13
CA PRO A 26 -15.24 -20.42 -51.04
C PRO A 26 -16.04 -19.70 -49.95
N CYS A 27 -15.54 -19.71 -48.72
CA CYS A 27 -16.11 -18.96 -47.61
C CYS A 27 -16.04 -17.45 -47.83
N ASP A 28 -17.03 -16.72 -47.33
CA ASP A 28 -17.06 -15.27 -47.37
C ASP A 28 -16.09 -14.67 -46.33
N PRO A 29 -15.56 -13.44 -46.52
CA PRO A 29 -14.68 -12.80 -45.55
C PRO A 29 -15.32 -12.73 -44.16
N GLY A 30 -14.58 -13.10 -43.11
CA GLY A 30 -15.12 -13.24 -41.75
C GLY A 30 -15.73 -14.61 -41.45
N THR A 31 -15.65 -15.57 -42.38
CA THR A 31 -16.04 -16.97 -42.14
C THR A 31 -14.98 -17.97 -42.60
N TYR A 32 -14.96 -19.16 -42.00
CA TYR A 32 -13.97 -20.20 -42.26
C TYR A 32 -14.53 -21.63 -42.24
N THR A 33 -13.80 -22.58 -42.83
CA THR A 33 -13.95 -24.02 -42.58
C THR A 33 -12.58 -24.68 -42.55
N ALA A 34 -12.18 -25.28 -41.43
CA ALA A 34 -10.82 -25.81 -41.25
C ALA A 34 -10.58 -27.19 -41.89
N HIS A 35 -11.64 -27.97 -42.07
CA HIS A 35 -11.56 -29.37 -42.47
C HIS A 35 -12.57 -29.71 -43.57
N LEU A 36 -12.41 -30.93 -44.10
CA LEU A 36 -13.35 -31.53 -45.05
C LEU A 36 -14.75 -31.59 -44.44
N ASN A 37 -15.70 -30.92 -45.09
CA ASN A 37 -17.01 -30.64 -44.52
C ASN A 37 -18.14 -30.79 -45.55
N GLY A 38 -19.38 -30.83 -45.04
CA GLY A 38 -20.61 -30.81 -45.82
C GLY A 38 -21.51 -29.64 -45.48
N LEU A 39 -20.97 -28.57 -44.87
CA LEU A 39 -21.77 -27.45 -44.38
C LEU A 39 -22.28 -26.61 -45.55
N SER A 40 -23.53 -26.16 -45.46
CA SER A 40 -24.11 -25.18 -46.41
C SER A 40 -23.62 -23.75 -46.18
N GLU A 41 -23.14 -23.46 -44.97
CA GLU A 41 -22.63 -22.17 -44.50
C GLU A 41 -21.27 -22.35 -43.83
N CYS A 42 -20.39 -21.35 -43.91
CA CYS A 42 -19.10 -21.41 -43.23
C CYS A 42 -19.24 -20.96 -41.76
N LEU A 43 -18.32 -21.42 -40.89
CA LEU A 43 -18.30 -21.04 -39.48
C LEU A 43 -17.89 -19.57 -39.36
N GLN A 44 -18.51 -18.82 -38.45
CA GLN A 44 -18.11 -17.44 -38.17
C GLN A 44 -16.73 -17.41 -37.50
N CYS A 45 -15.87 -16.49 -37.93
CA CYS A 45 -14.59 -16.26 -37.27
C CYS A 45 -14.82 -15.76 -35.84
N ARG A 46 -14.07 -16.31 -34.89
CA ARG A 46 -14.05 -15.83 -33.50
C ARG A 46 -13.54 -14.39 -33.43
N VAL A 47 -14.08 -13.60 -32.50
CA VAL A 47 -13.56 -12.26 -32.16
C VAL A 47 -12.90 -12.36 -30.79
N CYS A 48 -11.66 -11.88 -30.69
CA CYS A 48 -10.95 -11.79 -29.41
C CYS A 48 -11.39 -10.49 -28.72
N ASP A 49 -12.19 -10.59 -27.66
CA ASP A 49 -12.72 -9.43 -26.94
C ASP A 49 -11.68 -8.90 -25.92
N PRO A 50 -11.17 -7.66 -26.07
CA PRO A 50 -10.28 -7.05 -25.09
C PRO A 50 -10.90 -6.90 -23.70
N ALA A 51 -12.23 -6.85 -23.58
CA ALA A 51 -12.91 -6.82 -22.28
C ALA A 51 -12.76 -8.14 -21.49
N MET A 52 -12.47 -9.25 -22.18
CA MET A 52 -12.12 -10.55 -21.61
C MET A 52 -10.59 -10.74 -21.48
N GLY A 53 -9.80 -9.68 -21.69
CA GLY A 53 -8.34 -9.72 -21.66
C GLY A 53 -7.70 -10.47 -22.83
N LEU A 54 -8.43 -10.68 -23.92
CA LEU A 54 -7.99 -11.42 -25.10
C LEU A 54 -7.42 -10.50 -26.19
N VAL A 55 -6.39 -10.97 -26.89
CA VAL A 55 -5.82 -10.37 -28.10
C VAL A 55 -5.69 -11.39 -29.23
N THR A 56 -5.72 -10.92 -30.47
CA THR A 56 -5.60 -11.78 -31.65
C THR A 56 -4.14 -12.13 -31.94
N ARG A 57 -3.79 -13.42 -31.79
CA ARG A 57 -2.48 -13.96 -32.17
C ARG A 57 -2.42 -14.32 -33.66
N GLN A 58 -3.46 -14.97 -34.17
CA GLN A 58 -3.62 -15.30 -35.59
C GLN A 58 -4.95 -14.75 -36.08
N LYS A 59 -4.91 -13.98 -37.17
CA LYS A 59 -6.12 -13.46 -37.81
C LYS A 59 -6.82 -14.60 -38.56
N CYS A 60 -8.14 -14.61 -38.52
CA CYS A 60 -8.94 -15.56 -39.30
C CYS A 60 -8.59 -15.52 -40.79
N SER A 61 -8.61 -16.69 -41.41
CA SER A 61 -8.57 -16.87 -42.87
C SER A 61 -9.81 -17.67 -43.29
N ARG A 62 -10.00 -17.91 -44.59
CA ARG A 62 -11.06 -18.84 -45.03
C ARG A 62 -10.84 -20.26 -44.46
N LYS A 63 -9.62 -20.63 -44.12
CA LYS A 63 -9.23 -21.99 -43.74
C LYS A 63 -9.00 -22.16 -42.24
N GLU A 64 -8.88 -21.07 -41.49
CA GLU A 64 -8.42 -21.10 -40.11
C GLU A 64 -9.22 -20.07 -39.31
N ASN A 65 -9.60 -20.42 -38.09
CA ASN A 65 -10.26 -19.47 -37.19
C ASN A 65 -9.30 -18.34 -36.78
N THR A 66 -9.84 -17.29 -36.17
CA THR A 66 -9.04 -16.42 -35.30
C THR A 66 -8.53 -17.24 -34.11
N VAL A 67 -7.24 -17.14 -33.78
CA VAL A 67 -6.67 -17.67 -32.54
C VAL A 67 -6.57 -16.54 -31.52
N CYS A 68 -7.22 -16.72 -30.37
CA CYS A 68 -7.23 -15.75 -29.28
C CYS A 68 -6.36 -16.21 -28.11
N VAL A 69 -5.53 -15.29 -27.62
CA VAL A 69 -4.60 -15.49 -26.50
C VAL A 69 -4.77 -14.39 -25.47
N CYS A 70 -4.25 -14.58 -24.27
CA CYS A 70 -4.23 -13.53 -23.26
C CYS A 70 -3.29 -12.38 -23.63
N ASP A 71 -3.70 -11.15 -23.31
CA ASP A 71 -2.86 -9.96 -23.45
C ASP A 71 -1.64 -10.03 -22.51
N GLN A 72 -0.63 -9.21 -22.78
CA GLN A 72 0.59 -9.20 -21.98
C GLN A 72 0.30 -8.91 -20.50
N GLY A 73 0.86 -9.72 -19.62
CA GLY A 73 0.62 -9.63 -18.18
C GLY A 73 -0.70 -10.25 -17.71
N HIS A 74 -1.38 -11.03 -18.55
CA HIS A 74 -2.57 -11.80 -18.20
C HIS A 74 -2.33 -13.32 -18.34
N PHE A 75 -3.14 -14.12 -17.64
CA PHE A 75 -3.18 -15.58 -17.74
C PHE A 75 -4.61 -16.06 -17.97
N CYS A 76 -4.75 -17.22 -18.60
CA CYS A 76 -6.02 -17.85 -18.91
C CYS A 76 -6.68 -18.42 -17.65
N ILE A 77 -8.00 -18.27 -17.56
CA ILE A 77 -8.81 -18.82 -16.45
C ILE A 77 -10.00 -19.67 -16.90
N SER A 78 -10.30 -19.69 -18.20
CA SER A 78 -11.30 -20.56 -18.82
C SER A 78 -10.91 -20.83 -20.28
N GLU A 79 -11.14 -22.05 -20.75
CA GLU A 79 -10.68 -22.55 -22.06
C GLU A 79 -11.87 -22.73 -23.01
N ASP A 80 -11.64 -22.56 -24.32
CA ASP A 80 -12.59 -22.84 -25.40
C ASP A 80 -11.86 -23.63 -26.50
N GLY A 81 -11.85 -24.96 -26.35
CA GLY A 81 -11.00 -25.84 -27.16
C GLY A 81 -9.53 -25.69 -26.79
N ASP A 82 -8.67 -25.45 -27.79
CA ASP A 82 -7.24 -25.19 -27.60
C ASP A 82 -6.91 -23.70 -27.34
N ASP A 83 -7.91 -22.81 -27.40
CA ASP A 83 -7.78 -21.37 -27.19
C ASP A 83 -8.23 -20.96 -25.77
N CYS A 84 -7.77 -19.79 -25.29
CA CYS A 84 -8.31 -19.20 -24.08
C CYS A 84 -9.67 -18.48 -24.31
N ALA A 85 -10.59 -18.56 -23.35
CA ALA A 85 -11.92 -17.94 -23.35
C ALA A 85 -12.03 -16.67 -22.49
N GLU A 86 -11.41 -16.63 -21.31
CA GLU A 86 -11.33 -15.46 -20.43
C GLU A 86 -9.94 -15.39 -19.79
N CYS A 87 -9.36 -14.19 -19.74
CA CYS A 87 -8.04 -13.93 -19.18
C CYS A 87 -8.13 -12.98 -17.98
N ARG A 88 -7.24 -13.15 -16.99
CA ARG A 88 -7.10 -12.25 -15.84
C ARG A 88 -5.68 -11.70 -15.72
N PRO A 89 -5.51 -10.46 -15.24
CA PRO A 89 -4.19 -9.89 -15.03
C PRO A 89 -3.43 -10.68 -13.95
N HIS A 90 -2.12 -10.82 -14.11
CA HIS A 90 -1.28 -11.50 -13.13
C HIS A 90 -1.32 -10.81 -11.77
N THR A 91 -1.44 -11.60 -10.71
CA THR A 91 -1.48 -11.10 -9.33
C THR A 91 -0.19 -10.33 -9.00
N PRO A 92 -0.28 -9.10 -8.45
CA PRO A 92 0.87 -8.38 -7.90
C PRO A 92 1.38 -9.06 -6.62
N CYS A 93 2.66 -9.44 -6.63
CA CYS A 93 3.37 -9.74 -5.38
C CYS A 93 3.43 -8.47 -4.53
N GLN A 94 3.26 -8.63 -3.22
CA GLN A 94 3.18 -7.51 -2.30
C GLN A 94 4.57 -7.07 -1.82
N PRO A 95 4.72 -5.84 -1.28
CA PRO A 95 5.86 -5.50 -0.44
C PRO A 95 5.99 -6.55 0.68
N GLY A 96 7.19 -7.07 0.91
CA GLY A 96 7.39 -8.28 1.72
C GLY A 96 7.73 -9.53 0.91
N GLN A 97 7.50 -9.52 -0.41
CA GLN A 97 7.57 -10.71 -1.27
C GLN A 97 8.50 -10.51 -2.47
N ARG A 98 8.92 -11.63 -3.06
CA ARG A 98 9.63 -11.70 -4.35
C ARG A 98 8.84 -12.49 -5.37
N VAL A 99 9.17 -12.29 -6.63
CA VAL A 99 8.67 -13.07 -7.77
C VAL A 99 9.43 -14.40 -7.81
N ARG A 100 8.81 -15.48 -7.33
CA ARG A 100 9.39 -16.83 -7.37
C ARG A 100 9.30 -17.45 -8.77
N ALA A 101 8.20 -17.23 -9.48
CA ALA A 101 8.05 -17.61 -10.87
C ALA A 101 7.25 -16.55 -11.61
N ARG A 102 7.69 -16.18 -12.82
CA ARG A 102 6.95 -15.25 -13.69
C ARG A 102 5.63 -15.89 -14.14
N GLY A 103 4.61 -15.06 -14.29
CA GLY A 103 3.37 -15.47 -14.94
C GLY A 103 3.59 -15.84 -16.40
N THR A 104 2.70 -16.68 -16.92
CA THR A 104 2.65 -17.11 -18.32
C THR A 104 1.21 -17.01 -18.83
N GLU A 105 1.00 -17.12 -20.14
CA GLU A 105 -0.33 -17.14 -20.76
C GLU A 105 -1.32 -18.13 -20.08
N TRP A 106 -0.82 -19.17 -19.41
CA TRP A 106 -1.63 -20.24 -18.79
C TRP A 106 -1.54 -20.29 -17.25
N HIS A 107 -0.65 -19.53 -16.63
CA HIS A 107 -0.40 -19.59 -15.19
C HIS A 107 -0.14 -18.21 -14.59
N ASP A 108 -0.76 -17.92 -13.45
CA ASP A 108 -0.47 -16.69 -12.70
C ASP A 108 0.98 -16.65 -12.20
N ARG A 109 1.47 -15.45 -11.91
CA ARG A 109 2.74 -15.22 -11.21
C ARG A 109 2.69 -15.87 -9.82
N MET A 110 3.78 -16.56 -9.47
CA MET A 110 3.97 -17.06 -8.11
C MET A 110 4.84 -16.10 -7.29
N CYS A 111 4.36 -15.77 -6.10
CA CYS A 111 5.03 -14.90 -5.13
C CYS A 111 5.50 -15.73 -3.93
N GLU A 112 6.60 -15.33 -3.31
CA GLU A 112 7.17 -15.96 -2.11
C GLU A 112 7.63 -14.88 -1.13
N ASP A 113 7.47 -15.10 0.17
CA ASP A 113 7.86 -14.12 1.18
C ASP A 113 9.39 -14.01 1.29
N CYS A 114 9.91 -12.82 1.56
CA CYS A 114 11.34 -12.60 1.71
C CYS A 114 11.91 -13.34 2.93
N PRO A 115 13.04 -14.07 2.78
CA PRO A 115 13.68 -14.74 3.92
C PRO A 115 14.22 -13.74 4.95
N PRO A 116 14.37 -14.15 6.23
CA PRO A 116 14.90 -13.28 7.29
C PRO A 116 16.26 -12.68 6.92
N GLY A 117 16.45 -11.39 7.22
CA GLY A 117 17.65 -10.64 6.80
C GLY A 117 17.55 -9.99 5.42
N THR A 118 16.41 -10.12 4.74
CA THR A 118 16.17 -9.52 3.41
C THR A 118 14.82 -8.82 3.33
N PHE A 119 14.65 -7.94 2.34
CA PHE A 119 13.44 -7.18 2.08
C PHE A 119 13.15 -6.97 0.59
N SER A 120 11.89 -6.63 0.28
CA SER A 120 11.42 -6.23 -1.04
C SER A 120 10.36 -5.15 -0.88
N ALA A 121 10.70 -3.91 -1.23
CA ALA A 121 9.82 -2.75 -1.02
C ALA A 121 8.62 -2.70 -1.99
N SER A 122 8.69 -3.41 -3.13
CA SER A 122 7.70 -3.29 -4.22
C SER A 122 7.09 -4.61 -4.69
N GLY A 123 7.61 -5.76 -4.25
CA GLY A 123 7.18 -7.07 -4.78
C GLY A 123 7.64 -7.38 -6.21
N ALA A 124 8.36 -6.47 -6.88
CA ALA A 124 8.72 -6.59 -8.29
C ALA A 124 10.03 -7.36 -8.57
N LEU A 125 10.84 -7.62 -7.54
CA LEU A 125 12.14 -8.27 -7.65
C LEU A 125 12.02 -9.80 -7.61
N GLU A 126 12.87 -10.52 -8.34
CA GLU A 126 12.97 -11.98 -8.29
C GLU A 126 13.74 -12.48 -7.05
N GLU A 127 14.62 -11.63 -6.51
CA GLU A 127 15.39 -11.90 -5.30
C GLU A 127 15.27 -10.71 -4.33
N CYS A 128 15.20 -11.01 -3.03
CA CYS A 128 15.07 -9.99 -2.00
C CYS A 128 16.42 -9.30 -1.73
N GLN A 129 16.39 -8.00 -1.44
CA GLN A 129 17.60 -7.25 -1.13
C GLN A 129 18.02 -7.52 0.32
N PRO A 130 19.32 -7.75 0.62
CA PRO A 130 19.76 -7.90 2.00
C PRO A 130 19.57 -6.60 2.78
N TRP A 131 19.30 -6.69 4.08
CA TRP A 131 19.22 -5.52 4.95
C TRP A 131 20.56 -4.77 5.03
N SER A 132 20.49 -3.44 5.01
CA SER A 132 21.61 -2.54 5.26
C SER A 132 22.15 -2.70 6.69
N THR A 133 23.47 -2.51 6.85
CA THR A 133 24.13 -2.52 8.16
C THR A 133 24.58 -1.12 8.57
N CYS A 134 24.14 -0.66 9.74
CA CYS A 134 24.53 0.63 10.30
C CYS A 134 25.97 0.57 10.86
N SER A 135 26.95 0.57 9.95
CA SER A 135 28.38 0.42 10.24
C SER A 135 29.18 1.74 10.24
N GLY A 136 28.51 2.87 10.00
CA GLY A 136 29.15 4.19 10.03
C GLY A 136 29.54 4.66 11.45
N PRO A 137 30.52 5.57 11.58
CA PRO A 137 30.98 6.06 12.88
C PRO A 137 29.83 6.77 13.62
N PHE A 138 29.58 6.33 14.86
CA PHE A 138 28.48 6.79 15.72
C PHE A 138 27.07 6.68 15.08
N GLN A 139 26.91 5.81 14.08
CA GLN A 139 25.59 5.38 13.64
C GLN A 139 25.06 4.27 14.54
N THR A 140 23.74 4.24 14.71
CA THR A 140 23.02 3.15 15.35
C THR A 140 21.76 2.82 14.55
N GLN A 141 21.26 1.61 14.65
CA GLN A 141 19.95 1.25 14.13
C GLN A 141 18.86 2.05 14.85
N SER A 142 18.00 2.74 14.09
CA SER A 142 16.80 3.40 14.62
C SER A 142 15.59 2.48 14.54
N ASP A 143 15.31 1.94 13.35
CA ASP A 143 14.21 1.01 13.12
C ASP A 143 14.73 -0.35 12.61
N PRO A 144 14.13 -1.47 13.06
CA PRO A 144 14.45 -2.79 12.54
C PRO A 144 14.04 -2.94 11.07
N GLY A 145 14.84 -3.68 10.30
CA GLY A 145 14.46 -4.12 8.97
C GLY A 145 13.25 -5.07 9.06
N THR A 146 12.42 -5.06 8.02
CA THR A 146 11.28 -5.97 7.86
C THR A 146 11.38 -6.66 6.50
N SER A 147 10.44 -7.54 6.15
CA SER A 147 10.40 -8.09 4.79
C SER A 147 10.04 -7.04 3.73
N SER A 148 9.42 -5.91 4.11
CA SER A 148 8.98 -4.86 3.18
C SER A 148 9.79 -3.55 3.26
N SER A 149 10.66 -3.40 4.25
CA SER A 149 11.46 -2.19 4.47
C SER A 149 12.89 -2.52 4.92
N ASP A 150 13.85 -1.74 4.45
CA ASP A 150 15.23 -1.82 4.94
C ASP A 150 15.37 -1.32 6.39
N VAL A 151 16.51 -1.63 7.01
CA VAL A 151 16.98 -1.06 8.27
C VAL A 151 17.20 0.45 8.13
N THR A 152 16.69 1.24 9.08
CA THR A 152 17.00 2.68 9.14
C THR A 152 18.16 2.93 10.10
N CYS A 153 19.09 3.79 9.70
CA CYS A 153 20.26 4.17 10.51
C CYS A 153 20.17 5.63 10.97
N SER A 154 20.36 5.85 12.27
CA SER A 154 20.41 7.17 12.89
C SER A 154 21.84 7.54 13.26
N SER A 155 22.25 8.76 12.91
CA SER A 155 23.56 9.34 13.27
C SER A 155 23.50 10.21 14.54
N TRP A 156 22.51 10.00 15.41
CA TRP A 156 22.32 10.82 16.62
C TRP A 156 23.55 10.85 17.55
N GLY A 157 24.36 9.79 17.55
CA GLY A 157 25.63 9.75 18.28
C GLY A 157 26.61 10.85 17.84
N LEU A 158 26.65 11.19 16.54
CA LEU A 158 27.44 12.33 16.04
C LEU A 158 26.91 13.66 16.58
N TYR A 159 25.58 13.85 16.59
CA TYR A 159 24.96 15.07 17.11
C TYR A 159 25.23 15.27 18.60
N VAL A 160 25.09 14.22 19.41
CA VAL A 160 25.42 14.26 20.85
C VAL A 160 26.90 14.55 21.05
N PHE A 161 27.79 13.89 20.30
CA PHE A 161 29.23 14.09 20.40
C PHE A 161 29.65 15.52 20.03
N VAL A 162 29.22 16.03 18.87
CA VAL A 162 29.53 17.40 18.40
C VAL A 162 28.95 18.44 19.36
N SER A 163 27.71 18.27 19.82
CA SER A 163 27.09 19.15 20.82
C SER A 163 27.92 19.19 22.11
N SER A 164 28.37 18.02 22.60
CA SER A 164 29.20 17.93 23.81
C SER A 164 30.53 18.69 23.67
N LEU A 165 31.20 18.59 22.51
CA LEU A 165 32.46 19.30 22.25
C LEU A 165 32.26 20.82 22.18
N VAL A 166 31.17 21.29 21.58
CA VAL A 166 30.83 22.72 21.53
C VAL A 166 30.54 23.26 22.94
N ILE A 167 29.74 22.54 23.74
CA ILE A 167 29.44 22.92 25.12
C ILE A 167 30.70 22.97 25.98
N VAL A 168 31.57 21.94 25.91
CA VAL A 168 32.84 21.92 26.64
C VAL A 168 33.76 23.06 26.20
N GLY A 169 33.84 23.36 24.90
CA GLY A 169 34.60 24.50 24.37
C GLY A 169 34.13 25.84 24.94
N LEU A 170 32.82 26.09 24.96
CA LEU A 170 32.23 27.29 25.56
C LEU A 170 32.49 27.39 27.07
N CYS A 171 32.39 26.28 27.80
CA CYS A 171 32.74 26.21 29.21
C CYS A 171 34.22 26.53 29.47
N VAL A 172 35.15 26.02 28.64
CA VAL A 172 36.59 26.33 28.76
C VAL A 172 36.86 27.81 28.47
N LEU A 173 36.28 28.36 27.41
CA LEU A 173 36.43 29.78 27.04
C LEU A 173 35.91 30.72 28.14
N THR A 174 34.75 30.41 28.73
CA THR A 174 34.19 31.22 29.84
C THR A 174 35.07 31.12 31.10
N ILE A 175 35.58 29.94 31.46
CA ILE A 175 36.52 29.77 32.59
C ILE A 175 37.84 30.53 32.36
N LEU A 176 38.39 30.48 31.14
CA LEU A 176 39.59 31.23 30.77
C LEU A 176 39.33 32.75 30.84
N GLY A 177 38.19 33.22 30.31
CA GLY A 177 37.76 34.61 30.41
C GLY A 177 37.63 35.09 31.86
N MET A 178 37.00 34.30 32.74
CA MET A 178 36.93 34.59 34.18
C MET A 178 38.32 34.65 34.83
N ARG A 179 39.24 33.74 34.47
CA ARG A 179 40.62 33.75 34.98
C ARG A 179 41.43 34.94 34.46
N MET A 180 41.26 35.37 33.21
CA MET A 180 41.91 36.56 32.66
C MET A 180 41.35 37.85 33.28
N LYS A 181 40.03 37.96 33.43
CA LYS A 181 39.39 39.10 34.12
C LYS A 181 39.85 39.22 35.57
N LYS A 182 40.02 38.09 36.28
CA LYS A 182 40.60 38.07 37.65
C LYS A 182 42.07 38.50 37.68
N ARG A 183 42.85 38.23 36.64
CA ARG A 183 44.25 38.72 36.53
C ARG A 183 44.35 40.21 36.21
N GLN A 184 43.34 40.80 35.57
CA GLN A 184 43.27 42.24 35.28
C GLN A 184 42.81 43.10 36.47
N SER A 185 42.60 42.53 37.66
CA SER A 185 42.14 43.29 38.85
C SER A 185 43.08 43.18 40.06
N PRO A 186 44.20 43.92 40.08
CA PRO A 186 44.88 44.34 41.30
C PRO A 186 44.57 45.80 41.65
N GLY A 187 43.87 46.04 42.77
CA GLY A 187 43.94 47.30 43.52
C GLY A 187 42.76 48.29 43.43
N LYS A 188 41.80 48.17 44.37
CA LYS A 188 41.34 49.35 45.15
C LYS A 188 40.71 48.97 46.50
N ALA A 189 41.38 49.40 47.56
CA ALA A 189 40.91 49.61 48.94
C ALA A 189 41.65 50.89 49.41
N THR A 190 41.24 51.75 50.36
CA THR A 190 40.35 51.73 51.55
C THR A 190 39.71 53.15 51.70
N ALA A 191 38.47 53.35 52.18
CA ALA A 191 37.88 53.40 53.55
C ALA A 191 37.81 54.81 54.23
N GLY A 192 36.82 54.99 55.13
CA GLY A 192 36.57 56.14 56.03
C GLY A 192 35.08 56.60 56.03
N GLU A 193 34.23 56.27 57.02
CA GLU A 193 33.95 56.92 58.34
C GLU A 193 32.85 58.02 58.28
N ALA A 194 32.02 58.35 59.31
CA ALA A 194 31.90 57.88 60.70
C ALA A 194 30.50 58.20 61.33
N ARG A 195 29.95 57.34 62.23
CA ARG A 195 29.04 57.66 63.39
C ARG A 195 27.67 58.35 63.14
N SER A 196 26.68 58.44 64.05
CA SER A 196 26.21 57.65 65.23
C SER A 196 25.09 58.43 66.00
N SER A 197 23.87 57.89 66.16
CA SER A 197 22.96 58.07 67.34
C SER A 197 21.52 57.57 67.09
N GLY A 198 20.81 57.11 68.14
CA GLY A 198 19.35 56.88 68.17
C GLY A 198 18.67 57.83 69.18
N PRO A 199 17.60 57.46 69.92
CA PRO A 199 16.58 56.41 69.71
C PRO A 199 15.12 56.90 69.97
N SER A 200 14.08 56.10 69.68
CA SER A 200 12.79 56.04 70.44
C SER A 200 11.79 55.02 69.85
N SER A 201 10.82 54.60 70.67
CA SER A 201 9.76 53.58 70.44
C SER A 201 8.44 54.11 71.05
N PRO A 202 7.28 53.41 71.17
CA PRO A 202 6.73 52.19 70.52
C PRO A 202 5.25 52.33 70.02
N ARG A 203 4.70 51.25 69.42
CA ARG A 203 3.30 50.69 69.51
C ARG A 203 3.17 49.56 68.45
N HIS A 204 2.89 48.27 68.71
CA HIS A 204 1.80 47.58 69.44
C HIS A 204 0.41 47.81 68.77
N CYS A 205 -0.44 46.81 68.44
CA CYS A 205 -0.51 45.39 68.85
C CYS A 205 -1.29 44.47 67.87
N ASP A 206 -1.17 43.13 68.05
CA ASP A 206 -2.16 42.04 67.81
C ASP A 206 -2.83 41.76 66.43
N SER A 207 -3.43 40.59 66.15
CA SER A 207 -3.11 39.16 66.48
C SER A 207 -4.07 38.20 65.74
N VAL A 208 -3.52 37.07 65.22
CA VAL A 208 -4.13 35.72 65.08
C VAL A 208 -5.55 35.52 64.47
N SER A 209 -5.65 34.73 63.37
CA SER A 209 -6.45 33.48 63.36
C SER A 209 -6.21 32.60 62.10
N VAL A 210 -6.30 31.28 62.29
CA VAL A 210 -6.20 30.19 61.30
C VAL A 210 -7.60 29.72 60.93
N LEU A 211 -7.86 29.27 59.69
CA LEU A 211 -8.77 28.13 59.40
C LEU A 211 -8.65 27.59 57.94
N GLN A 212 -8.33 26.29 57.84
CA GLN A 212 -8.80 25.24 56.91
C GLN A 212 -9.28 25.53 55.45
N GLY A 213 -8.78 24.74 54.47
CA GLY A 213 -9.63 24.18 53.39
C GLY A 213 -9.14 24.26 51.92
N ASP A 214 -8.87 23.10 51.30
CA ASP A 214 -8.79 22.85 49.85
C ASP A 214 -10.16 22.99 49.12
N PRO A 215 -10.30 22.92 47.75
CA PRO A 215 -9.31 22.68 46.68
C PRO A 215 -9.36 23.69 45.49
N PRO A 216 -8.47 23.59 44.46
CA PRO A 216 -8.55 24.43 43.26
C PRO A 216 -9.60 23.94 42.22
N ARG A 217 -10.38 24.88 41.66
CA ARG A 217 -11.28 24.62 40.51
C ARG A 217 -10.52 24.64 39.18
N ARG A 218 -10.99 23.82 38.22
CA ARG A 218 -10.51 23.75 36.84
C ARG A 218 -10.63 25.10 36.11
N HIS A 219 -9.60 25.48 35.34
CA HIS A 219 -9.73 26.50 34.31
C HIS A 219 -10.47 25.93 33.09
N TYR A 220 -11.48 26.66 32.61
CA TYR A 220 -12.11 26.43 31.31
C TYR A 220 -11.29 27.13 30.22
N PHE A 221 -10.91 26.40 29.16
CA PHE A 221 -10.51 26.99 27.89
C PHE A 221 -11.69 26.95 26.93
N THR A 222 -12.25 28.12 26.62
CA THR A 222 -13.15 28.29 25.47
C THR A 222 -12.31 28.47 24.21
N ARG A 223 -12.50 27.59 23.21
CA ARG A 223 -11.94 27.77 21.86
C ARG A 223 -13.07 28.14 20.90
N SER A 224 -12.99 29.34 20.34
CA SER A 224 -13.91 29.84 19.32
C SER A 224 -13.61 29.18 17.97
N CYS A 225 -14.65 28.70 17.27
CA CYS A 225 -14.51 28.17 15.90
C CYS A 225 -14.68 29.28 14.86
N GLY A 226 -13.73 29.36 13.90
CA GLY A 226 -13.87 30.07 12.63
C GLY A 226 -14.15 29.09 11.48
N PRO A 227 -14.66 29.56 10.32
CA PRO A 227 -15.29 28.69 9.32
C PRO A 227 -14.32 27.91 8.41
N HIS A 228 -14.80 26.78 7.92
CA HIS A 228 -14.13 25.88 6.97
C HIS A 228 -14.11 26.42 5.53
N GLN A 229 -13.08 26.03 4.77
CA GLN A 229 -13.26 25.55 3.38
C GLN A 229 -12.66 24.15 3.24
N MET A 230 -13.30 23.30 2.45
CA MET A 230 -13.04 21.86 2.37
C MET A 230 -12.13 21.46 1.20
N SER A 231 -11.40 20.36 1.39
CA SER A 231 -10.85 19.52 0.32
C SER A 231 -11.29 18.06 0.57
N PRO A 232 -11.97 17.36 -0.37
CA PRO A 232 -12.57 16.06 -0.08
C PRO A 232 -11.87 14.86 -0.75
N ARG A 233 -11.45 13.88 0.06
CA ARG A 233 -11.16 12.47 -0.24
C ARG A 233 -10.93 11.79 1.14
N TRP A 234 -11.59 10.72 1.57
CA TRP A 234 -12.54 9.77 0.98
C TRP A 234 -13.54 9.31 2.07
N LEU A 235 -14.65 8.64 1.70
CA LEU A 235 -15.17 7.40 2.32
C LEU A 235 -16.59 7.07 1.82
N TRP A 236 -16.71 6.13 0.88
CA TRP A 236 -17.99 5.46 0.59
C TRP A 236 -18.12 4.20 1.45
N ARG A 237 -18.72 4.35 2.64
CA ARG A 237 -19.12 3.21 3.48
C ARG A 237 -20.57 2.84 3.17
N ARG A 238 -20.82 1.60 2.73
CA ARG A 238 -22.14 1.11 2.32
C ARG A 238 -23.19 1.30 3.44
N GLN A 239 -24.34 1.86 3.09
CA GLN A 239 -25.53 1.82 3.93
C GLN A 239 -26.09 0.38 3.94
N ARG A 240 -26.58 -0.10 5.10
CA ARG A 240 -27.47 -1.26 5.19
C ARG A 240 -28.92 -0.75 5.38
N PRO A 241 -29.94 -1.39 4.79
CA PRO A 241 -31.33 -1.01 5.04
C PRO A 241 -31.77 -1.33 6.47
N CYS A 242 -32.71 -0.54 7.00
CA CYS A 242 -33.42 -0.85 8.24
C CYS A 242 -34.47 -1.96 8.03
N PRO A 243 -34.78 -2.79 9.04
CA PRO A 243 -35.96 -3.65 9.03
C PRO A 243 -37.23 -2.83 9.31
N PRO A 244 -38.40 -3.22 8.77
CA PRO A 244 -39.68 -2.64 9.19
C PRO A 244 -40.08 -3.12 10.59
N GLY A 245 -40.79 -2.26 11.33
CA GLY A 245 -41.27 -2.55 12.68
C GLY A 245 -42.38 -3.60 12.73
N GLY A 246 -42.54 -4.24 13.88
CA GLY A 246 -43.46 -5.36 14.05
C GLY A 246 -44.90 -4.99 14.43
N ASN A 247 -45.72 -6.03 14.52
CA ASN A 247 -46.84 -6.19 15.48
C ASN A 247 -47.27 -7.65 15.45
N ASP A 248 -46.97 -8.41 16.52
CA ASP A 248 -48.01 -9.07 17.33
C ASP A 248 -47.40 -9.82 18.53
N PRO A 249 -48.14 -9.98 19.65
CA PRO A 249 -47.64 -10.63 20.86
C PRO A 249 -48.02 -12.11 20.93
N LEU A 250 -47.16 -12.97 21.49
CA LEU A 250 -47.56 -14.17 22.26
C LEU A 250 -46.36 -14.85 22.96
N THR A 251 -46.35 -14.74 24.29
CA THR A 251 -45.89 -15.72 25.31
C THR A 251 -44.58 -16.51 25.14
N ASP A 252 -43.64 -16.22 26.06
CA ASP A 252 -42.97 -17.16 26.98
C ASP A 252 -42.65 -18.60 26.54
N ARG A 253 -41.36 -18.93 26.50
CA ARG A 253 -40.85 -20.10 27.26
C ARG A 253 -39.36 -20.00 27.60
N TRP A 254 -38.99 -20.70 28.68
CA TRP A 254 -37.75 -20.56 29.44
C TRP A 254 -36.60 -21.51 29.03
N LEU A 255 -35.37 -21.02 29.22
CA LEU A 255 -34.11 -21.67 29.72
C LEU A 255 -33.60 -23.06 29.23
N GLN A 256 -32.25 -23.16 29.28
CA GLN A 256 -31.41 -24.36 29.53
C GLN A 256 -31.36 -25.43 28.42
N GLU A 257 -30.32 -26.24 28.19
CA GLU A 257 -28.94 -26.47 28.71
C GLU A 257 -28.02 -26.77 27.47
N ALA A 258 -26.69 -26.62 27.41
CA ALA A 258 -25.56 -27.14 28.20
C ALA A 258 -25.34 -28.69 28.12
N ASP A 259 -24.18 -29.07 27.56
CA ASP A 259 -23.48 -30.38 27.59
C ASP A 259 -24.23 -31.69 27.25
N VAL A 260 -23.93 -32.26 26.07
CA VAL A 260 -23.40 -33.63 25.85
C VAL A 260 -22.41 -33.60 24.67
#